data_AF-A0A444UVF5-F1
#
_entry.id   AF-A0A444UVF5-F1
#
_cell.length_a   1.000
_cell.length_b   1.000
_cell.length_c   1.000
_cell.angle_alpha   90.00
_cell.angle_beta   90.00
_cell.angle_gamma   90.00
#
_symmetry.space_group_name_H-M   'P 1'
#
loop_
_entity.id
_entity.type
_entity.pdbx_description
1 polymer ?
#
loop_
_entity_poly.entity_id
_entity_poly.type
_entity_poly.pdbx_seq_one_letter_code
_entity_poly.pdbx_strand_id
1 'polypeptide(L)'
;MDVQTADPVTWACCGVLVLCLQSDYHYQYTECDSVGSRWRVAVPHTPGICTGLPDPVRGTECSFSCKAGQFLEMKTQSCKECVEGTYSLGTGVRIDQWDTLPPGFSNTASDPNGEYADDMANCSNSIWKPQGDYIASNTDECTSTLMYAVNLKQSGSISFSYFHPDSSIFFEFFVST
;
A
#
# COMPACT_ATOMS: atom_id res chain seq x y z
N MET A 1 23.98 -20.96 -53.22
CA MET A 1 24.70 -21.39 -52.01
C MET A 1 25.90 -20.47 -51.96
N ASP A 2 25.95 -19.39 -51.17
CA ASP A 2 25.42 -19.13 -49.82
C ASP A 2 25.00 -17.64 -49.71
N VAL A 3 23.76 -17.36 -49.29
CA VAL A 3 23.31 -16.89 -47.95
C VAL A 3 23.92 -15.55 -47.53
N GLN A 4 23.03 -14.54 -47.55
CA GLN A 4 23.19 -13.21 -46.98
C GLN A 4 23.54 -13.27 -45.48
N THR A 5 24.56 -12.53 -45.08
CA THR A 5 24.66 -11.96 -43.74
C THR A 5 24.80 -10.45 -43.91
N ALA A 6 23.66 -9.77 -43.92
CA ALA A 6 23.61 -8.33 -43.79
C ALA A 6 23.56 -8.01 -42.30
N ASP A 7 24.68 -7.56 -41.75
CA ASP A 7 24.71 -6.88 -40.46
C ASP A 7 23.94 -5.55 -40.57
N PRO A 8 23.14 -5.18 -39.57
CA PRO A 8 22.84 -3.77 -39.39
C PRO A 8 23.09 -3.38 -37.93
N VAL A 9 24.35 -3.29 -37.55
CA VAL A 9 24.79 -2.38 -36.47
C VAL A 9 25.40 -1.17 -37.14
N THR A 10 24.57 -0.24 -37.63
CA THR A 10 24.90 1.20 -37.76
C THR A 10 23.71 1.95 -38.34
N TRP A 11 23.00 2.71 -37.50
CA TRP A 11 22.54 4.07 -37.84
C TRP A 11 22.29 4.87 -36.56
N ALA A 12 23.39 5.40 -36.01
CA ALA A 12 23.32 6.64 -35.24
C ALA A 12 23.55 7.79 -36.23
N CYS A 13 22.49 8.32 -36.83
CA CYS A 13 22.53 9.57 -37.59
C CYS A 13 21.16 10.26 -37.54
N CYS A 14 21.13 11.43 -36.90
CA CYS A 14 20.04 12.41 -36.81
C CYS A 14 18.90 12.05 -35.84
N GLY A 15 18.96 12.58 -34.60
CA GLY A 15 17.84 13.08 -33.77
C GLY A 15 16.50 12.33 -33.64
N VAL A 16 16.37 11.08 -34.11
CA VAL A 16 15.13 10.31 -34.07
C VAL A 16 15.25 9.29 -32.96
N LEU A 17 14.50 9.51 -31.90
CA LEU A 17 14.31 8.55 -30.82
C LEU A 17 13.75 7.25 -31.39
N VAL A 18 14.36 6.12 -31.04
CA VAL A 18 13.91 4.78 -31.45
C VAL A 18 12.49 4.53 -30.95
N LEU A 19 11.71 3.72 -31.67
CA LEU A 19 10.36 3.34 -31.22
C LEU A 19 10.45 2.52 -29.93
N CYS A 20 9.62 2.82 -28.92
CA CYS A 20 9.63 2.08 -27.67
C CYS A 20 9.20 0.62 -27.88
N LEU A 21 10.03 -0.32 -27.43
CA LEU A 21 9.69 -1.74 -27.36
C LEU A 21 8.96 -2.04 -26.05
N GLN A 22 8.29 -3.19 -25.98
CA GLN A 22 7.55 -3.59 -24.78
C GLN A 22 8.44 -3.85 -23.54
N SER A 23 9.77 -3.91 -23.73
CA SER A 23 10.78 -3.95 -22.67
C SER A 23 11.11 -2.58 -22.09
N ASP A 24 10.81 -1.51 -22.82
CA ASP A 24 11.33 -0.16 -22.53
C ASP A 24 10.38 0.65 -21.64
N TYR A 25 9.18 0.12 -21.39
CA TYR A 25 8.15 0.72 -20.58
C TYR A 25 7.37 -0.33 -19.80
N HIS A 26 6.68 0.14 -18.77
CA HIS A 26 5.70 -0.64 -18.03
C HIS A 26 4.38 0.12 -17.99
N TYR A 27 3.31 -0.54 -17.55
CA TYR A 27 2.00 0.09 -17.42
C TYR A 27 1.73 0.48 -15.98
N GLN A 28 1.18 1.66 -15.80
CA GLN A 28 0.66 2.15 -14.52
C GLN A 28 -0.75 2.70 -14.69
N TYR A 29 -1.47 2.82 -13.57
CA TYR A 29 -2.70 3.61 -13.55
C TYR A 29 -2.41 5.04 -13.13
N THR A 30 -3.15 5.97 -13.71
CA THR A 30 -3.26 7.33 -13.17
C THR A 30 -4.00 7.31 -11.84
N GLU A 31 -3.94 8.43 -11.13
CA GLU A 31 -4.85 8.71 -10.04
C GLU A 31 -6.32 8.68 -10.52
N CYS A 32 -7.19 8.44 -9.56
CA CYS A 32 -8.64 8.43 -9.77
C CYS A 32 -9.15 9.86 -9.93
N ASP A 33 -10.00 10.08 -10.92
CA ASP A 33 -10.76 11.31 -11.01
C ASP A 33 -11.92 11.34 -9.99
N SER A 34 -12.63 12.47 -9.92
CA SER A 34 -13.77 12.67 -9.02
C SER A 34 -14.95 11.73 -9.28
N VAL A 35 -14.96 11.05 -10.42
CA VAL A 35 -16.02 10.12 -10.84
C VAL A 35 -15.59 8.66 -10.64
N GLY A 36 -14.39 8.40 -10.13
CA GLY A 36 -13.85 7.06 -9.89
C GLY A 36 -13.24 6.38 -11.13
N SER A 37 -13.09 7.12 -12.23
CA SER A 37 -12.43 6.67 -13.45
C SER A 37 -10.92 6.91 -13.38
N ARG A 38 -10.17 6.08 -14.11
CA ARG A 38 -8.71 6.19 -14.24
C ARG A 38 -8.24 5.65 -15.59
N TRP A 39 -7.00 5.96 -15.95
CA TRP A 39 -6.39 5.55 -17.21
C TRP A 39 -5.21 4.64 -16.97
N ARG A 40 -5.02 3.64 -17.83
CA ARG A 40 -3.78 2.88 -17.90
C ARG A 40 -2.87 3.53 -18.92
N VAL A 41 -1.69 3.91 -18.49
CA VAL A 41 -0.69 4.61 -19.29
C VAL A 41 0.59 3.79 -19.36
N ALA A 42 1.28 3.86 -20.50
CA ALA A 42 2.63 3.33 -20.64
C ALA A 42 3.63 4.36 -20.11
N VAL A 43 4.45 3.95 -19.14
CA VAL A 43 5.47 4.77 -18.49
C VAL A 43 6.85 4.22 -18.88
N PRO A 44 7.69 4.99 -19.58
CA PRO A 44 9.02 4.54 -19.98
C PRO A 44 9.90 4.35 -18.74
N HIS A 45 10.73 3.31 -18.75
CA HIS A 45 11.71 3.08 -17.69
C HIS A 45 12.74 4.21 -17.61
N THR A 46 13.07 4.79 -18.76
CA THR A 46 13.97 5.93 -18.84
C THR A 46 13.38 7.00 -19.75
N PRO A 47 13.08 8.20 -19.21
CA PRO A 47 12.51 9.29 -20.00
C PRO A 47 13.43 9.69 -21.16
N GLY A 48 12.83 9.95 -22.32
CA GLY A 48 13.55 10.52 -23.47
C GLY A 48 14.52 9.59 -24.19
N ILE A 49 14.42 8.26 -24.01
CA ILE A 49 15.22 7.26 -24.77
C ILE A 49 14.48 6.70 -25.99
N CYS A 50 13.15 6.66 -25.94
CA CYS A 50 12.32 6.15 -27.03
C CYS A 50 11.04 6.97 -27.22
N THR A 51 10.41 6.84 -28.39
CA THR A 51 9.12 7.49 -28.75
C THR A 51 8.10 6.46 -29.21
N GLY A 52 6.82 6.85 -29.30
CA GLY A 52 5.76 5.94 -29.75
C GLY A 52 5.27 4.97 -28.67
N LEU A 53 5.10 5.46 -27.44
CA LEU A 53 4.44 4.71 -26.38
C LEU A 53 2.99 4.40 -26.78
N PRO A 54 2.43 3.24 -26.35
CA PRO A 54 1.03 2.93 -26.56
C PRO A 54 0.10 4.00 -26.01
N ASP A 55 -1.00 4.26 -26.72
CA ASP A 55 -2.01 5.22 -26.28
C ASP A 55 -2.63 4.80 -24.93
N PRO A 56 -2.95 5.78 -24.07
CA PRO A 56 -3.69 5.53 -22.85
C PRO A 56 -5.03 4.85 -23.14
N VAL A 57 -5.34 3.80 -22.39
CA VAL A 57 -6.66 3.16 -22.45
C VAL A 57 -7.39 3.34 -21.12
N ARG A 58 -8.72 3.32 -21.16
CA ARG A 58 -9.53 3.36 -19.95
C ARG A 58 -9.11 2.21 -19.02
N GLY A 59 -8.90 2.53 -17.75
CA GLY A 59 -8.58 1.56 -16.70
C GLY A 59 -9.83 0.94 -16.11
N THR A 60 -9.63 -0.06 -15.25
CA THR A 60 -10.72 -0.53 -14.38
C THR A 60 -11.13 0.57 -13.41
N GLU A 61 -12.36 0.52 -12.93
CA GLU A 61 -12.87 1.40 -11.86
C GLU A 61 -11.94 1.42 -10.64
N CYS A 62 -11.91 2.54 -9.91
CA CYS A 62 -11.03 2.70 -8.75
C CYS A 62 -11.39 1.80 -7.55
N SER A 63 -12.64 1.35 -7.48
CA SER A 63 -13.12 0.36 -6.50
C SER A 63 -12.77 -1.08 -6.88
N PHE A 64 -12.30 -1.33 -8.10
CA PHE A 64 -11.94 -2.67 -8.56
C PHE A 64 -10.73 -3.23 -7.80
N SER A 65 -10.85 -4.48 -7.36
CA SER A 65 -9.75 -5.29 -6.84
C SER A 65 -9.83 -6.71 -7.37
N CYS A 66 -8.67 -7.32 -7.56
CA CYS A 66 -8.59 -8.77 -7.70
C CYS A 66 -8.88 -9.48 -6.38
N LYS A 67 -9.30 -10.75 -6.49
CA LYS A 67 -9.57 -11.59 -5.33
C LYS A 67 -8.27 -11.94 -4.60
N ALA A 68 -8.38 -12.37 -3.35
CA ALA A 68 -7.24 -12.90 -2.63
C ALA A 68 -6.65 -14.10 -3.38
N GLY A 69 -5.32 -14.20 -3.42
CA GLY A 69 -4.61 -15.15 -4.27
C GLY A 69 -4.41 -14.69 -5.71
N GLN A 70 -4.99 -13.55 -6.14
CA GLN A 70 -4.82 -13.00 -7.48
C GLN A 70 -4.16 -11.62 -7.48
N PHE A 71 -3.45 -11.30 -8.56
CA PHE A 71 -2.87 -9.99 -8.82
C PHE A 71 -3.40 -9.42 -10.13
N LEU A 72 -3.35 -8.08 -10.26
CA LEU A 72 -3.79 -7.40 -11.47
C LEU A 72 -2.66 -7.35 -12.51
N GLU A 73 -2.82 -8.07 -13.62
CA GLU A 73 -1.91 -7.98 -14.75
C GLU A 73 -2.18 -6.70 -15.54
N MET A 74 -1.31 -5.69 -15.40
CA MET A 74 -1.52 -4.38 -16.02
C MET A 74 -1.60 -4.43 -17.55
N LYS A 75 -0.92 -5.37 -18.23
CA LYS A 75 -0.95 -5.48 -19.70
C LYS A 75 -2.36 -5.77 -20.22
N THR A 76 -3.08 -6.68 -19.57
CA THR A 76 -4.41 -7.15 -19.97
C THR A 76 -5.54 -6.54 -19.13
N GLN A 77 -5.19 -5.84 -18.04
CA GLN A 77 -6.12 -5.38 -17.01
C GLN A 77 -7.00 -6.50 -16.43
N SER A 78 -6.46 -7.72 -16.38
CA SER A 78 -7.17 -8.91 -15.88
C SER A 78 -6.51 -9.48 -14.63
N CYS A 79 -7.31 -10.11 -13.77
CA CYS A 79 -6.79 -10.79 -12.59
C CYS A 79 -6.16 -12.13 -12.98
N LYS A 80 -4.94 -12.37 -12.49
CA LYS A 80 -4.19 -13.62 -12.67
C LYS A 80 -3.87 -14.21 -11.31
N GLU A 81 -3.82 -15.54 -11.24
CA GLU A 81 -3.39 -16.24 -10.03
C GLU A 81 -1.94 -15.89 -9.69
N CYS A 82 -1.65 -15.77 -8.40
CA CYS A 82 -0.29 -15.61 -7.90
C CYS A 82 0.54 -16.85 -8.21
N VAL A 83 1.82 -16.66 -8.49
CA VAL A 83 2.78 -17.76 -8.65
C VAL A 83 2.97 -18.49 -7.33
N GLU A 84 3.28 -19.79 -7.40
CA GLU A 84 3.59 -20.60 -6.23
C GLU A 84 4.60 -19.91 -5.31
N GLY A 85 4.33 -19.95 -4.00
CA GLY A 85 5.14 -19.25 -2.99
C GLY A 85 4.79 -17.77 -2.79
N THR A 86 3.81 -17.23 -3.52
CA THR A 86 3.33 -15.85 -3.34
C THR A 86 1.83 -15.79 -3.06
N TYR A 87 1.39 -14.76 -2.34
CA TYR A 87 -0.02 -14.56 -2.04
C TYR A 87 -0.35 -13.07 -2.01
N SER A 88 -1.33 -12.67 -2.82
CA SER A 88 -1.86 -11.31 -2.86
C SER A 88 -3.11 -11.21 -1.98
N LEU A 89 -3.17 -10.18 -1.14
CA LEU A 89 -4.36 -9.82 -0.38
C LEU A 89 -5.37 -8.99 -1.18
N GLY A 90 -5.11 -8.77 -2.48
CA GLY A 90 -5.90 -7.84 -3.29
C GLY A 90 -5.72 -6.41 -2.77
N THR A 91 -6.82 -5.77 -2.34
CA THR A 91 -6.82 -4.46 -1.65
C THR A 91 -6.72 -4.56 -0.14
N GLY A 92 -6.58 -5.77 0.42
CA GLY A 92 -6.40 -5.96 1.86
C GLY A 92 -5.03 -5.44 2.33
N VAL A 93 -5.00 -4.90 3.54
CA VAL A 93 -3.76 -4.50 4.22
C VAL A 93 -3.53 -5.47 5.38
N ARG A 94 -2.31 -5.99 5.46
CA ARG A 94 -1.85 -6.82 6.58
C ARG A 94 -0.62 -6.16 7.18
N ILE A 95 -0.61 -6.06 8.50
CA ILE A 95 0.47 -5.49 9.28
C ILE A 95 0.91 -6.55 10.28
N ASP A 96 2.05 -7.16 9.99
CA ASP A 96 2.70 -8.16 10.83
C ASP A 96 4.14 -7.77 11.19
N GLN A 97 4.57 -6.58 10.77
CA GLN A 97 5.83 -5.96 11.17
C GLN A 97 5.54 -4.61 11.83
N TRP A 98 6.08 -4.48 13.03
CA TRP A 98 5.95 -3.37 13.96
C TRP A 98 7.34 -2.96 14.44
N ASP A 99 8.28 -2.73 13.52
CA ASP A 99 9.56 -2.07 13.83
C ASP A 99 9.35 -0.58 14.10
N THR A 100 8.42 0.01 13.35
CA THR A 100 7.96 1.39 13.48
C THR A 100 6.45 1.42 13.36
N LEU A 101 5.83 2.47 13.86
CA LEU A 101 4.38 2.63 13.74
C LEU A 101 4.03 2.94 12.27
N PRO A 102 3.26 2.09 11.57
CA PRO A 102 3.00 2.28 10.15
C PRO A 102 2.19 3.55 9.86
N PRO A 103 2.25 4.10 8.63
CA PRO A 103 1.42 5.23 8.24
C PRO A 103 -0.08 4.95 8.46
N GLY A 104 -0.82 5.99 8.89
CA GLY A 104 -2.25 5.89 9.19
C GLY A 104 -2.57 5.54 10.64
N PHE A 105 -1.57 5.14 11.43
CA PHE A 105 -1.72 5.01 12.88
C PHE A 105 -1.40 6.32 13.60
N SER A 106 -2.15 6.60 14.66
CA SER A 106 -1.88 7.67 15.62
C SER A 106 -2.04 7.14 17.03
N ASN A 107 -1.14 7.56 17.92
CA ASN A 107 -1.18 7.21 19.34
C ASN A 107 -1.39 8.47 20.19
N THR A 108 -2.16 8.33 21.25
CA THR A 108 -2.36 9.38 22.25
C THR A 108 -2.41 8.75 23.63
N ALA A 109 -2.04 9.54 24.65
CA ALA A 109 -2.08 9.13 26.04
C ALA A 109 -2.81 10.21 26.84
N SER A 110 -3.63 9.80 27.80
CA SER A 110 -4.39 10.72 28.66
C SER A 110 -4.47 10.19 30.08
N ASP A 111 -4.48 11.11 31.04
CA ASP A 111 -4.77 10.78 32.44
C ASP A 111 -6.26 10.42 32.60
N PRO A 112 -6.61 9.26 33.17
CA PRO A 112 -8.00 8.87 33.40
C PRO A 112 -8.76 9.80 34.37
N ASN A 113 -8.07 10.56 35.22
CA ASN A 113 -8.67 11.43 36.24
C ASN A 113 -8.90 12.88 35.76
N GLY A 114 -8.43 13.24 34.56
CA GLY A 114 -8.58 14.57 33.99
C GLY A 114 -7.84 15.68 34.75
N GLU A 115 -8.06 16.93 34.32
CA GLU A 115 -7.35 18.17 34.72
C GLU A 115 -7.49 18.57 36.21
N TYR A 116 -8.12 17.74 37.05
CA TYR A 116 -8.48 18.07 38.45
C TYR A 116 -7.65 17.32 39.51
N ALA A 117 -6.63 16.55 39.12
CA ALA A 117 -5.69 15.92 40.06
C ALA A 117 -4.45 16.81 40.28
N ASP A 118 -4.18 17.16 41.53
CA ASP A 118 -3.03 17.96 42.00
C ASP A 118 -1.67 17.28 41.71
N ASP A 119 -1.70 15.98 41.35
CA ASP A 119 -0.60 15.20 40.83
C ASP A 119 -0.82 14.95 39.33
N MET A 120 -0.36 15.87 38.49
CA MET A 120 -0.42 15.73 37.03
C MET A 120 0.50 14.57 36.60
N ALA A 121 -0.03 13.35 36.52
CA ALA A 121 0.72 12.21 36.05
C ALA A 121 1.16 12.49 34.60
N ASN A 122 2.47 12.51 34.36
CA ASN A 122 3.02 12.81 33.03
C ASN A 122 2.85 11.60 32.10
N CYS A 123 1.64 11.42 31.57
CA CYS A 123 1.27 10.34 30.67
C CYS A 123 1.88 10.46 29.26
N SER A 124 2.69 11.49 28.99
CA SER A 124 3.23 11.75 27.64
C SER A 124 4.04 10.59 27.05
N ASN A 125 4.59 9.71 27.89
CA ASN A 125 5.37 8.54 27.47
C ASN A 125 4.60 7.21 27.51
N SER A 126 3.36 7.25 27.99
CA SER A 126 2.47 6.11 28.18
C SER A 126 1.65 5.91 26.91
N ILE A 127 2.33 5.63 25.80
CA ILE A 127 1.76 5.41 24.46
C ILE A 127 2.01 3.96 24.00
N TRP A 128 1.29 3.53 22.96
CA TRP A 128 1.56 2.27 22.26
C TRP A 128 2.93 2.28 21.58
N LYS A 129 3.72 1.22 21.83
CA LYS A 129 5.10 1.09 21.32
C LYS A 129 5.28 -0.16 20.44
N PRO A 130 5.95 -0.03 19.28
CA PRO A 130 6.38 -1.16 18.45
C PRO A 130 7.33 -2.11 19.20
N GLN A 131 7.18 -3.41 18.99
CA GLN A 131 7.99 -4.49 19.58
C GLN A 131 8.45 -5.51 18.52
N GLY A 132 8.62 -5.08 17.27
CA GLY A 132 9.03 -5.95 16.16
C GLY A 132 7.83 -6.70 15.57
N ASP A 133 7.32 -7.71 16.28
CA ASP A 133 6.22 -8.56 15.75
C ASP A 133 4.84 -8.16 16.29
N TYR A 134 4.79 -7.25 17.26
CA TYR A 134 3.57 -6.76 17.89
C TYR A 134 3.72 -5.32 18.39
N ILE A 135 2.62 -4.75 18.86
CA ILE A 135 2.59 -3.48 19.59
C ILE A 135 2.08 -3.71 21.01
N ALA A 136 2.61 -2.94 21.96
CA ALA A 136 2.22 -3.02 23.36
C ALA A 136 1.81 -1.64 23.88
N SER A 137 0.74 -1.59 24.67
CA SER A 137 0.33 -0.41 25.40
C SER A 137 1.21 -0.20 26.64
N ASN A 138 0.99 0.93 27.32
CA ASN A 138 1.48 1.14 28.68
C ASN A 138 0.88 0.12 29.66
N THR A 139 1.53 -0.03 30.82
CA THR A 139 1.08 -0.84 31.97
C THR A 139 0.92 0.01 33.24
N ASP A 140 1.03 1.33 33.08
CA ASP A 140 0.80 2.30 34.14
C ASP A 140 -0.68 2.73 34.17
N GLU A 141 -1.00 3.68 35.05
CA GLU A 141 -2.37 4.17 35.28
C GLU A 141 -2.93 5.06 34.15
N CYS A 142 -2.13 5.42 33.16
CA CYS A 142 -2.59 6.24 32.04
C CYS A 142 -3.44 5.45 31.03
N THR A 143 -4.31 6.15 30.31
CA THR A 143 -5.06 5.56 29.20
C THR A 143 -4.31 5.79 27.89
N SER A 144 -3.84 4.72 27.26
CA SER A 144 -3.29 4.76 25.88
C SER A 144 -4.36 4.48 24.84
N THR A 145 -4.50 5.38 23.86
CA THR A 145 -5.35 5.15 22.67
C THR A 145 -4.49 4.94 21.43
N LEU A 146 -4.83 3.92 20.64
CA LEU A 146 -4.29 3.71 19.30
C LEU A 146 -5.42 3.77 18.28
N MET A 147 -5.27 4.63 17.30
CA MET A 147 -6.24 4.81 16.22
C MET A 147 -5.59 4.49 14.89
N TYR A 148 -6.32 3.78 14.03
CA TYR A 148 -5.93 3.49 12.65
C TYR A 148 -7.02 3.94 11.70
N ALA A 149 -6.71 4.92 10.84
CA ALA A 149 -7.66 5.47 9.88
C ALA A 149 -7.40 4.93 8.48
N VAL A 150 -8.43 4.35 7.84
CA VAL A 150 -8.36 3.81 6.48
C VAL A 150 -9.56 4.22 5.65
N ASN A 151 -9.33 4.42 4.35
CA ASN A 151 -10.39 4.62 3.37
C ASN A 151 -10.70 3.29 2.67
N LEU A 152 -11.87 2.73 2.95
CA LEU A 152 -12.30 1.47 2.35
C LEU A 152 -12.77 1.68 0.92
N LYS A 153 -12.11 0.99 -0.02
CA LYS A 153 -12.56 0.91 -1.42
C LYS A 153 -13.76 -0.03 -1.59
N GLN A 154 -13.89 -0.98 -0.68
CA GLN A 154 -14.89 -2.04 -0.67
C GLN A 154 -15.22 -2.39 0.78
N SER A 155 -16.43 -2.89 1.04
CA SER A 155 -16.75 -3.48 2.34
C SER A 155 -15.78 -4.60 2.69
N GLY A 156 -15.36 -4.64 3.95
CA GLY A 156 -14.40 -5.63 4.43
C GLY A 156 -14.54 -5.85 5.93
N SER A 157 -13.59 -6.59 6.49
CA SER A 157 -13.51 -6.88 7.92
C SER A 157 -12.12 -6.54 8.45
N ILE A 158 -12.07 -6.16 9.73
CA ILE A 158 -10.83 -5.99 10.47
C ILE A 158 -10.64 -7.22 11.34
N SER A 159 -9.41 -7.73 11.44
CA SER A 159 -9.07 -8.86 12.28
C SER A 159 -7.70 -8.63 12.91
N PHE A 160 -7.61 -8.83 14.22
CA PHE A 160 -6.38 -8.69 14.99
C PHE A 160 -6.36 -9.72 16.10
N SER A 161 -5.16 -10.09 16.54
CA SER A 161 -4.95 -10.93 17.72
C SER A 161 -4.39 -10.05 18.83
N TYR A 162 -4.90 -10.23 20.05
CA TYR A 162 -4.44 -9.52 21.22
C TYR A 162 -4.08 -10.51 22.32
N PHE A 163 -3.12 -10.13 23.16
CA PHE A 163 -2.76 -10.87 24.36
C PHE A 163 -2.85 -9.93 25.55
N HIS A 164 -3.52 -10.39 26.60
CA HIS A 164 -3.79 -9.60 27.78
C HIS A 164 -3.51 -10.45 29.03
N PRO A 165 -2.36 -10.26 29.70
CA PRO A 165 -1.98 -11.10 30.82
C PRO A 165 -2.71 -10.75 32.13
N ASP A 166 -3.31 -9.55 32.25
CA ASP A 166 -3.68 -9.01 33.56
C ASP A 166 -5.14 -9.22 33.99
N SER A 167 -6.20 -8.99 33.25
CA SER A 167 -7.61 -8.96 33.73
C SER A 167 -8.02 -7.75 34.57
N SER A 168 -7.10 -7.06 35.26
CA SER A 168 -7.39 -5.76 35.87
C SER A 168 -7.26 -4.59 34.89
N ILE A 169 -6.52 -4.80 33.79
CA ILE A 169 -6.38 -3.82 32.71
C ILE A 169 -7.62 -3.92 31.81
N PHE A 170 -8.27 -2.78 31.52
CA PHE A 170 -9.41 -2.71 30.62
C PHE A 170 -8.93 -2.46 29.18
N PHE A 171 -9.41 -3.25 28.22
CA PHE A 171 -9.10 -3.08 26.80
C PHE A 171 -10.38 -3.04 25.97
N GLU A 172 -10.56 -1.97 25.20
CA GLU A 172 -11.74 -1.73 24.39
C GLU A 172 -11.34 -1.38 22.95
N PHE A 173 -12.16 -1.81 21.99
CA PHE A 173 -11.98 -1.50 20.57
C PHE A 173 -13.23 -0.81 20.04
N PHE A 174 -13.02 0.24 19.26
CA PHE A 174 -14.10 0.99 18.62
C PHE A 174 -13.91 0.99 17.12
N VAL A 175 -15.01 0.78 16.39
CA VAL A 175 -15.04 0.93 14.94
C VAL A 175 -16.02 2.05 14.64
N SER A 176 -15.54 3.11 14.00
CA SER A 176 -16.34 4.22 13.50
C SER A 176 -16.17 4.30 11.99
N THR A 177 -17.29 4.47 11.28
CA THR A 177 -17.36 4.55 9.81
C THR A 177 -17.74 5.94 9.36
#